data_AF-A0A4Y7ITD2-F1
#
_entry.id   AF-A0A4Y7ITD2-F1
#
_cell.length_a   1.000
_cell.length_b   1.000
_cell.length_c   1.000
_cell.angle_alpha   90.00
_cell.angle_beta   90.00
_cell.angle_gamma   90.00
#
_symmetry.space_group_name_H-M   'P 1'
#
loop_
_entity.id
_entity.type
_entity.pdbx_description
1 polymer ?
#
loop_
_entity_poly.entity_id
_entity_poly.type
_entity_poly.pdbx_seq_one_letter_code
_entity_poly.pdbx_strand_id
1 'polypeptide(L)'
;MPGVPGPIQRQDLDKVAKTYGKTNHFWQVDKGDAFPLGLPQIMMALTRDGQLQDNLAKDVEKRFNVSFDAERENRAYMKGSEHGIHHLANGGGKGIKTVLRETDCKPVESVPRTR
;
A
#
# COMPACT_ATOMS: atom_id res chain seq x y z
N MET A 1 11.23 3.91 -5.82
CA MET A 1 11.94 3.18 -4.78
C MET A 1 13.32 3.81 -4.69
N PRO A 2 13.56 4.62 -3.65
CA PRO A 2 14.88 5.20 -3.45
C PRO A 2 15.97 4.13 -3.50
N GLY A 3 17.07 4.40 -4.21
CA GLY A 3 18.21 3.47 -4.33
C GLY A 3 18.05 2.35 -5.37
N VAL A 4 16.89 2.21 -6.03
CA VAL A 4 16.70 1.25 -7.14
C VAL A 4 16.89 1.97 -8.47
N PRO A 5 17.58 1.37 -9.46
CA PRO A 5 17.69 1.96 -10.79
C PRO A 5 16.32 2.25 -11.42
N GLY A 6 16.17 3.45 -11.98
CA GLY A 6 14.90 3.97 -12.49
C GLY A 6 14.13 3.02 -13.42
N PRO A 7 14.75 2.39 -14.44
CA PRO A 7 14.04 1.47 -15.33
C PRO A 7 13.40 0.27 -14.60
N ILE A 8 14.12 -0.32 -13.63
CA ILE A 8 13.65 -1.47 -12.85
C ILE A 8 12.49 -1.03 -11.95
N GLN A 9 12.69 0.06 -11.21
CA GLN A 9 11.65 0.64 -10.38
C GLN A 9 10.37 0.92 -11.19
N ARG A 10 10.50 1.54 -12.37
CA ARG A 10 9.35 1.96 -13.17
C ARG A 10 8.55 0.77 -13.70
N GLN A 11 9.20 -0.35 -14.02
CA GLN A 11 8.52 -1.56 -14.46
C GLN A 11 7.56 -2.12 -13.39
N ASP A 12 7.97 -2.10 -12.12
CA ASP A 12 7.11 -2.56 -11.03
C ASP A 12 6.07 -1.51 -10.64
N LEU A 13 6.41 -0.22 -10.70
CA LEU A 13 5.45 0.86 -10.47
C LEU A 13 4.32 0.87 -11.51
N ASP A 14 4.58 0.54 -12.77
CA ASP A 14 3.52 0.46 -13.79
C ASP A 14 2.47 -0.62 -13.45
N LYS A 15 2.89 -1.73 -12.83
CA LYS A 15 1.96 -2.76 -12.34
C LYS A 15 1.13 -2.23 -11.16
N VAL A 16 1.78 -1.53 -10.22
CA VAL A 16 1.14 -0.99 -9.01
C VAL A 16 0.19 0.16 -9.33
N ALA A 17 0.52 1.01 -10.31
CA ALA A 17 -0.30 2.15 -10.73
C ALA A 17 -1.71 1.74 -11.24
N LYS A 18 -1.84 0.50 -11.71
CA LYS A 18 -3.11 -0.08 -12.19
C LYS A 18 -3.96 -0.69 -11.07
N THR A 19 -3.46 -0.75 -9.84
CA THR A 19 -4.20 -1.29 -8.70
C THR A 19 -5.23 -0.32 -8.15
N TYR A 20 -6.19 -0.82 -7.39
CA TYR A 20 -7.31 -0.06 -6.83
C TYR A 20 -6.89 1.01 -5.79
N GLY A 21 -5.62 1.06 -5.41
CA GLY A 21 -5.12 1.99 -4.39
C GLY A 21 -5.45 1.60 -2.95
N LYS A 22 -5.76 0.32 -2.70
CA LYS A 22 -5.87 -0.30 -1.36
C LYS A 22 -4.81 -1.39 -1.20
N THR A 23 -4.23 -1.49 -0.02
CA THR A 23 -3.17 -2.46 0.29
C THR A 23 -3.46 -3.12 1.63
N ASN A 24 -3.37 -4.44 1.68
CA ASN A 24 -3.39 -5.17 2.95
C ASN A 24 -1.97 -5.14 3.54
N HIS A 25 -1.83 -4.59 4.73
CA HIS A 25 -0.58 -4.55 5.47
C HIS A 25 -0.66 -5.55 6.63
N PHE A 26 0.17 -6.59 6.59
CA PHE A 26 0.22 -7.64 7.62
C PHE A 26 1.22 -7.33 8.74
N TRP A 27 2.08 -6.33 8.54
CA TRP A 27 3.12 -5.95 9.50
C TRP A 27 3.20 -4.44 9.69
N GLN A 28 2.97 -3.97 10.93
CA GLN A 28 3.25 -2.60 11.32
C GLN A 28 4.65 -2.49 11.92
N VAL A 29 5.62 -1.99 11.15
CA VAL A 29 7.03 -1.88 11.58
C VAL A 29 7.21 -0.96 12.79
N ASP A 30 6.33 0.04 12.95
CA ASP A 30 6.43 1.03 14.02
C ASP A 30 5.90 0.55 15.37
N LYS A 31 5.28 -0.65 15.42
CA LYS A 31 4.68 -1.20 16.64
C LYS A 31 5.71 -1.87 17.57
N GLY A 32 6.93 -2.11 17.08
CA GLY A 32 8.00 -2.74 17.85
C GLY A 32 7.83 -4.25 18.06
N ASP A 33 6.92 -4.89 17.34
CA ASP A 33 6.73 -6.35 17.40
C ASP A 33 7.96 -7.08 16.81
N ALA A 34 8.49 -8.05 17.56
CA ALA A 34 9.69 -8.81 17.15
C ALA A 34 9.45 -9.70 15.93
N PHE A 35 8.20 -10.08 15.68
CA PHE A 35 7.80 -10.92 14.57
C PHE A 35 6.80 -10.19 13.67
N PRO A 36 6.79 -10.48 12.35
CA PRO A 36 5.88 -9.88 11.38
C PRO A 36 4.47 -10.46 11.47
N LEU A 37 3.96 -10.60 12.69
CA LEU A 37 2.66 -11.19 12.98
C LEU A 37 1.71 -10.08 13.43
N GLY A 38 0.84 -9.67 12.52
CA GLY A 38 -0.18 -8.67 12.77
C GLY A 38 -1.50 -9.05 12.10
N LEU A 39 -2.59 -8.55 12.66
CA LEU A 39 -3.87 -8.58 11.95
C LEU A 39 -3.73 -7.79 10.64
N PRO A 40 -4.26 -8.27 9.51
CA PRO A 40 -4.26 -7.49 8.29
C PRO A 40 -4.98 -6.16 8.52
N GLN A 41 -4.27 -5.06 8.24
CA GLN A 41 -4.82 -3.71 8.22
C GLN A 41 -4.98 -3.25 6.77
N ILE A 42 -6.12 -2.64 6.47
CA ILE A 42 -6.35 -2.03 5.16
C ILE A 42 -5.74 -0.64 5.17
N MET A 43 -4.72 -0.45 4.34
CA MET A 43 -4.08 0.83 4.08
C MET A 43 -4.50 1.36 2.71
N MET A 44 -4.47 2.68 2.58
CA MET A 44 -4.78 3.38 1.34
C MET A 44 -3.50 3.89 0.69
N ALA A 45 -3.44 3.81 -0.62
CA ALA A 45 -2.47 4.54 -1.41
C ALA A 45 -2.99 5.96 -1.69
N LEU A 46 -2.05 6.88 -1.94
CA LEU A 46 -2.35 8.21 -2.44
C LEU A 46 -2.69 8.09 -3.92
N THR A 47 -3.92 8.42 -4.30
CA THR A 47 -4.47 8.23 -5.65
C THR A 47 -4.77 9.54 -6.36
N ARG A 48 -4.70 10.69 -5.66
CA ARG A 48 -4.96 12.02 -6.21
C ARG A 48 -3.99 13.06 -5.65
N ASP A 49 -3.73 14.09 -6.44
CA ASP A 49 -2.97 15.27 -5.99
C ASP A 49 -3.68 15.95 -4.81
N GLY A 50 -2.90 16.53 -3.90
CA GLY A 50 -3.40 17.18 -2.69
C GLY A 50 -3.71 16.24 -1.52
N GLN A 51 -3.54 14.92 -1.67
CA GLN A 51 -3.66 13.97 -0.55
C GLN A 51 -2.39 13.87 0.30
N LEU A 52 -1.22 14.15 -0.28
CA LEU A 52 0.05 14.18 0.43
C LEU A 52 0.24 15.55 1.08
N GLN A 53 0.67 15.58 2.35
CA GLN A 53 1.03 16.82 3.02
C GLN A 53 2.42 17.28 2.55
N ASP A 54 2.56 18.58 2.22
CA ASP A 54 3.79 19.14 1.65
C ASP A 54 5.01 19.02 2.56
N ASN A 55 4.81 19.09 3.88
CA ASN A 55 5.88 18.90 4.86
C ASN A 55 6.47 17.48 4.80
N LEU A 56 5.62 16.46 4.68
CA LEU A 56 6.02 15.06 4.54
C LEU A 56 6.70 14.82 3.19
N ALA A 57 6.21 15.44 2.12
CA ALA A 57 6.83 15.37 0.81
C ALA A 57 8.28 15.88 0.87
N LYS A 58 8.49 17.09 1.40
CA LYS A 58 9.82 17.71 1.52
C LYS A 58 10.79 16.91 2.40
N ASP A 59 10.29 16.31 3.49
CA ASP A 59 11.11 15.46 4.35
C ASP A 59 11.60 14.20 3.62
N VAL A 60 10.72 13.56 2.83
CA VAL A 60 11.07 12.40 2.00
C VAL A 60 12.08 12.77 0.92
N GLU A 61 11.88 13.88 0.21
CA GLU A 61 12.84 14.36 -0.80
C GLU A 61 14.22 14.57 -0.20
N LYS A 62 14.30 15.22 0.96
CA LYS A 62 15.55 15.45 1.69
C LYS A 62 16.19 14.15 2.18
N ARG A 63 15.40 13.24 2.74
CA ARG A 63 15.89 11.99 3.34
C ARG A 63 16.47 11.03 2.30
N PHE A 64 15.86 11.00 1.12
CA PHE A 64 16.24 10.06 0.05
C PHE A 64 16.96 10.70 -1.12
N ASN A 65 17.17 12.03 -1.07
CA ASN A 65 17.78 12.82 -2.14
C ASN A 65 17.09 12.59 -3.50
N VAL A 66 15.76 12.67 -3.50
CA VAL A 66 14.90 12.47 -4.68
C VAL A 66 14.04 13.71 -4.91
N SER A 67 13.62 13.93 -6.15
CA SER A 67 12.64 14.97 -6.51
C SER A 67 11.34 14.33 -6.98
N PHE A 68 10.22 14.70 -6.36
CA PHE A 68 8.90 14.23 -6.78
C PHE A 68 8.53 14.75 -8.17
N ASP A 69 8.87 16.00 -8.50
CA ASP A 69 8.58 16.59 -9.81
C ASP A 69 9.33 15.87 -10.94
N ALA A 70 10.64 15.63 -10.77
CA ALA A 70 11.42 14.86 -11.73
C ALA A 70 10.89 13.43 -11.89
N GLU A 71 10.53 12.77 -10.78
CA GLU A 71 9.94 11.44 -10.81
C GLU A 71 8.54 11.41 -11.44
N ARG A 72 7.78 12.51 -11.35
CA ARG A 72 6.49 12.68 -12.01
C ARG A 72 6.66 12.72 -13.52
N GLU A 73 7.60 13.52 -14.02
CA GLU A 73 7.94 13.59 -15.44
C GLU A 73 8.40 12.22 -15.97
N ASN A 74 9.31 11.57 -15.26
CA ASN A 74 9.82 10.24 -15.59
C ASN A 74 8.74 9.15 -15.66
N ARG A 75 7.56 9.37 -15.08
CA ARG A 75 6.45 8.41 -15.01
C ARG A 75 5.20 8.88 -15.74
N ALA A 76 5.25 10.02 -16.43
CA ALA A 76 4.09 10.61 -17.10
C ALA A 76 3.45 9.70 -18.17
N TYR A 77 4.23 8.74 -18.71
CA TYR A 77 3.74 7.76 -19.68
C TYR A 77 2.96 6.59 -19.06
N MET A 78 2.99 6.41 -17.73
CA MET A 78 2.27 5.32 -17.05
C MET A 78 0.78 5.62 -17.03
N LYS A 79 -0.04 4.62 -17.34
CA LYS A 79 -1.50 4.72 -17.23
C LYS A 79 -1.97 4.10 -15.92
N GLY A 80 -2.92 4.76 -15.26
CA GLY A 80 -3.62 4.20 -14.12
C GLY A 80 -4.56 3.05 -14.49
N SER A 81 -5.38 2.61 -13.54
CA SER A 81 -6.44 1.62 -13.75
C SER A 81 -7.35 2.00 -14.93
N GLU A 82 -7.62 1.05 -15.83
CA GLU A 82 -8.53 1.23 -16.97
C GLU A 82 -9.96 1.58 -16.54
N HIS A 83 -10.38 1.08 -15.37
CA HIS A 83 -11.71 1.32 -14.81
C HIS A 83 -11.77 2.60 -13.95
N GLY A 84 -10.69 3.37 -13.90
CA GLY A 84 -10.55 4.53 -13.03
C GLY A 84 -10.43 4.16 -11.55
N ILE A 85 -10.42 5.20 -10.70
CA ILE A 85 -10.37 5.07 -9.24
C ILE A 85 -11.79 5.17 -8.70
N HIS A 86 -12.24 4.13 -8.02
CA HIS A 86 -13.56 4.11 -7.40
C HIS A 86 -13.75 5.23 -6.39
N HIS A 87 -14.94 5.84 -6.34
CA HIS A 87 -15.22 6.98 -5.46
C HIS A 87 -14.99 6.71 -3.96
N LEU A 88 -15.14 5.46 -3.49
CA LEU A 88 -14.85 5.01 -2.10
C LEU A 88 -13.42 4.47 -1.92
N ALA A 89 -12.55 4.68 -2.90
CA ALA A 89 -11.10 4.49 -2.77
C ALA A 89 -10.40 5.80 -2.37
N ASN A 90 -11.12 6.70 -1.70
CA ASN A 90 -10.60 7.87 -1.01
C ASN A 90 -10.42 7.53 0.48
N GLY A 91 -9.29 7.91 1.09
CA GLY A 91 -8.92 7.47 2.44
C GLY A 91 -9.78 7.99 3.60
N GLY A 92 -10.91 8.63 3.34
CA GLY A 92 -11.85 9.10 4.36
C GLY A 92 -13.21 8.43 4.21
N GLY A 93 -13.66 7.71 5.25
CA GLY A 93 -14.99 7.12 5.27
C GLY A 93 -15.17 5.94 6.23
N LYS A 94 -16.18 5.12 5.96
CA LYS A 94 -16.46 3.87 6.68
C LYS A 94 -15.44 2.79 6.26
N GLY A 95 -14.81 2.17 7.25
CA GLY A 95 -13.83 1.09 7.06
C GLY A 95 -14.18 -0.16 7.85
N ILE A 96 -13.52 -1.26 7.51
CA ILE A 96 -13.56 -2.50 8.29
C ILE A 96 -12.33 -2.52 9.19
N LYS A 97 -12.53 -2.74 10.48
CA LYS A 97 -11.45 -2.96 11.45
C LYS A 97 -11.38 -4.43 11.80
N THR A 98 -10.22 -5.04 11.59
CA THR A 98 -9.94 -6.39 12.07
C THR A 98 -9.69 -6.35 13.58
N VAL A 99 -10.28 -7.30 14.30
CA VAL A 99 -10.14 -7.43 15.77
C VAL A 99 -9.80 -8.88 16.07
N LEU A 100 -8.83 -9.09 16.97
CA LEU A 100 -8.50 -10.43 17.45
C LEU A 100 -9.67 -10.97 18.27
N ARG A 101 -10.05 -12.21 17.97
CA ARG A 101 -11.07 -12.94 18.72
C ARG A 101 -10.51 -14.33 19.02
N GLU A 102 -10.55 -14.70 20.29
CA GLU A 102 -10.23 -16.07 20.71
C GLU A 102 -11.25 -17.04 20.11
N THR A 103 -10.77 -18.16 19.58
CA THR A 103 -11.60 -19.20 18.97
C THR A 103 -10.97 -20.54 19.27
N ASP A 104 -11.78 -21.56 19.52
CA ASP A 104 -11.30 -22.92 19.76
C ASP A 104 -10.58 -23.45 18.51
N CYS A 105 -9.29 -23.78 18.66
CA CYS A 105 -8.52 -24.46 17.62
C CYS A 105 -9.03 -25.90 17.49
N LYS A 106 -9.89 -26.16 16.50
CA LYS A 106 -10.34 -27.53 16.25
C LYS A 106 -9.17 -28.38 15.70
N PRO A 107 -9.09 -29.67 16.03
CA PRO A 107 -8.07 -30.56 15.50
C PRO A 107 -8.06 -30.54 13.97
N VAL A 108 -6.89 -30.68 13.34
CA VAL A 108 -6.72 -30.61 11.88
C VAL A 108 -7.64 -31.59 11.13
N GLU A 109 -7.97 -32.72 11.76
CA GLU A 109 -8.88 -33.75 11.23
C GLU A 109 -10.35 -33.30 11.13
N SER A 110 -10.74 -32.23 11.83
CA SER A 110 -12.12 -31.72 11.86
C SER A 110 -12.46 -30.76 10.71
N VAL A 111 -11.48 -30.36 9.89
CA VAL A 111 -11.68 -29.44 8.76
C VAL A 111 -11.71 -30.26 7.47
N PRO A 112 -12.82 -30.25 6.70
CA PRO A 112 -12.89 -30.99 5.45
C PRO A 112 -11.85 -30.45 4.48
N ARG A 113 -10.93 -31.31 4.05
CA ARG A 113 -9.95 -30.98 3.02
C ARG A 113 -10.60 -31.07 1.65
N THR A 114 -10.75 -29.94 0.99
CA THR A 114 -11.14 -29.93 -0.43
C THR A 114 -10.00 -30.54 -1.24
N ARG A 115 -10.32 -31.56 -2.04
CA ARG A 115 -9.39 -32.25 -2.93
C ARG A 115 -9.22 -31.49 -4.23
#